data_AF-A0A918JT17-F1
#
_entry.id   AF-A0A918JT17-F1
#
_cell.length_a   1.000
_cell.length_b   1.000
_cell.length_c   1.000
_cell.angle_alpha   90.00
_cell.angle_beta   90.00
_cell.angle_gamma   90.00
#
_symmetry.space_group_name_H-M   'P 1'
#
loop_
_entity.id
_entity.type
_entity.pdbx_description
1 polymer ?
#
loop_
_entity_poly.entity_id
_entity_poly.type
_entity_poly.pdbx_seq_one_letter_code
_entity_poly.pdbx_strand_id
1 'polypeptide(L)'
;MVGDTLYAALRATDYQAERLCNTCLKVSSSKGSVVVKVMDKSGTHGLDIHKKAFAKLGDTLSGNVEVTWQITTCPEQGNIGYYYSKSSFASEKRVMVVNTKSTVKKLYFRYQNNDFKEVFRAKYNSNDFFVIPWRDDQNLGPYDFKVVDIYNNSIIDNNIGFLANTTFYGQNQFIECDVITKTKGKFIDKKGIKFENPMSRNGSIFIKTDQEKRFKLYLYSLKGDKVLETNLESNAKKYLFKEIQAGIYILSVWNSEGVILNEKLIIQ
;
A
#
# COMPACT_ATOMS: atom_id res chain seq x y z
N MET A 1 -21.11 1.65 15.04
CA MET A 1 -21.42 0.90 13.80
C MET A 1 -20.19 0.93 12.94
N VAL A 2 -19.53 -0.22 12.75
CA VAL A 2 -18.42 -0.36 11.80
C VAL A 2 -19.02 -0.15 10.42
N GLY A 3 -18.60 0.89 9.70
CA GLY A 3 -19.06 1.09 8.33
C GLY A 3 -18.63 -0.10 7.48
N ASP A 4 -19.53 -0.66 6.66
CA ASP A 4 -19.22 -1.77 5.76
C ASP A 4 -17.89 -1.50 5.02
N THR A 5 -16.90 -2.37 5.23
CA THR A 5 -15.66 -2.32 4.45
C THR A 5 -16.03 -2.53 2.98
N LEU A 6 -15.64 -1.59 2.12
CA LEU A 6 -15.87 -1.69 0.69
C LEU A 6 -14.70 -2.43 0.06
N TYR A 7 -14.96 -3.36 -0.85
CA TYR A 7 -13.94 -4.24 -1.40
C TYR A 7 -13.70 -4.00 -2.89
N ALA A 8 -12.52 -4.41 -3.35
CA ALA A 8 -12.19 -4.46 -4.76
C ALA A 8 -11.31 -5.68 -5.10
N ALA A 9 -11.28 -6.02 -6.38
CA ALA A 9 -10.39 -7.01 -6.96
C ALA A 9 -9.51 -6.36 -8.04
N LEU A 10 -8.22 -6.68 -8.03
CA LEU A 10 -7.23 -6.09 -8.93
C LEU A 10 -6.87 -7.04 -10.05
N ARG A 11 -6.69 -6.50 -11.26
CA ARG A 11 -6.14 -7.26 -12.38
C ARG A 11 -4.82 -7.93 -12.00
N ALA A 12 -4.57 -9.11 -12.57
CA ALA A 12 -3.39 -9.93 -12.31
C ALA A 12 -2.05 -9.18 -12.27
N THR A 13 -1.82 -8.28 -13.23
CA THR A 13 -0.58 -7.49 -13.35
C THR A 13 -0.43 -6.48 -12.22
N ASP A 14 -1.55 -5.98 -11.70
CA ASP A 14 -1.59 -4.96 -10.66
C ASP A 14 -1.58 -5.62 -9.27
N TYR A 15 -2.17 -6.82 -9.13
CA TYR A 15 -2.21 -7.59 -7.88
C TYR A 15 -0.82 -8.05 -7.37
N GLN A 16 0.22 -7.98 -8.23
CA GLN A 16 1.64 -8.13 -7.89
C GLN A 16 1.96 -9.36 -7.00
N ALA A 17 1.76 -10.57 -7.53
CA ALA A 17 2.01 -11.83 -6.81
C ALA A 17 1.38 -11.85 -5.40
N GLU A 18 0.12 -11.40 -5.31
CA GLU A 18 -0.71 -11.36 -4.09
C GLU A 18 -0.27 -10.32 -3.04
N ARG A 19 0.75 -9.50 -3.34
CA ARG A 19 1.29 -8.49 -2.41
C ARG A 19 0.33 -7.36 -2.07
N LEU A 20 -0.69 -7.13 -2.90
CA LEU A 20 -1.70 -6.09 -2.65
C LEU A 20 -2.94 -6.64 -1.96
N CYS A 21 -2.98 -7.92 -1.60
CA CYS A 21 -4.04 -8.44 -0.75
C CYS A 21 -4.04 -7.69 0.60
N ASN A 22 -5.23 -7.41 1.14
CA ASN A 22 -5.44 -6.61 2.34
C ASN A 22 -4.95 -5.15 2.29
N THR A 23 -4.47 -4.66 1.14
CA THR A 23 -4.15 -3.24 0.93
C THR A 23 -5.42 -2.42 0.72
N CYS A 24 -5.44 -1.17 1.19
CA CYS A 24 -6.49 -0.22 0.84
C CYS A 24 -6.06 0.72 -0.28
N LEU A 25 -6.99 0.98 -1.20
CA LEU A 25 -6.83 1.91 -2.30
C LEU A 25 -7.80 3.07 -2.12
N LYS A 26 -7.31 4.31 -2.29
CA LYS A 26 -8.17 5.46 -2.54
C LYS A 26 -8.41 5.55 -4.03
N VAL A 27 -9.62 5.17 -4.44
CA VAL A 27 -10.07 5.20 -5.84
C VAL A 27 -10.80 6.52 -6.07
N SER A 28 -10.49 7.20 -7.17
CA SER A 28 -11.07 8.49 -7.53
C SER A 28 -11.56 8.49 -8.98
N SER A 29 -12.66 9.18 -9.22
CA SER A 29 -13.22 9.43 -10.55
C SER A 29 -13.59 10.91 -10.68
N SER A 30 -14.22 11.30 -11.79
CA SER A 30 -14.82 12.63 -11.95
C SER A 30 -15.99 12.89 -11.00
N LYS A 31 -16.64 11.86 -10.42
CA LYS A 31 -17.80 12.01 -9.53
C LYS A 31 -17.45 12.01 -8.04
N GLY A 32 -16.29 11.47 -7.67
CA GLY A 32 -15.93 11.36 -6.26
C GLY A 32 -14.75 10.44 -5.98
N SER A 33 -14.59 10.09 -4.70
CA SER A 33 -13.58 9.13 -4.27
C SER A 33 -14.09 8.20 -3.18
N VAL A 34 -13.49 7.02 -3.08
CA VAL A 34 -13.84 5.99 -2.10
C VAL A 34 -12.59 5.19 -1.72
N VAL A 35 -12.51 4.77 -0.46
CA VAL A 35 -11.49 3.83 -0.01
C VAL A 35 -12.05 2.41 -0.10
N VAL A 36 -11.30 1.51 -0.73
CA VAL A 36 -11.66 0.10 -0.89
C VAL A 36 -10.50 -0.79 -0.46
N LYS A 37 -10.80 -1.95 0.13
CA LYS A 37 -9.82 -2.97 0.50
C LYS A 37 -9.73 -4.03 -0.59
N VAL A 38 -8.51 -4.33 -1.03
CA VAL A 38 -8.26 -5.35 -2.03
C VAL A 38 -8.35 -6.73 -1.36
N MET A 39 -9.25 -7.56 -1.85
CA MET A 39 -9.49 -8.90 -1.29
C MET A 39 -9.31 -10.02 -2.31
N ASP A 40 -9.23 -9.68 -3.60
CA ASP A 40 -9.19 -10.67 -4.65
C ASP A 40 -8.45 -10.17 -5.89
N LYS A 41 -8.19 -11.09 -6.80
CA LYS A 41 -7.66 -10.86 -8.12
C LYS A 41 -8.79 -10.88 -9.14
N SER A 42 -8.94 -9.82 -9.92
CA SER A 42 -9.88 -9.79 -11.04
C SER A 42 -9.27 -10.45 -12.28
N GLY A 43 -10.09 -10.54 -13.33
CA GLY A 43 -9.68 -11.03 -14.65
C GLY A 43 -8.77 -10.06 -15.41
N THR A 44 -9.02 -9.92 -16.71
CA THR A 44 -8.18 -9.14 -17.63
C THR A 44 -8.43 -7.63 -17.59
N HIS A 45 -9.48 -7.16 -16.91
CA HIS A 45 -9.96 -5.80 -17.01
C HIS A 45 -9.97 -5.08 -15.66
N GLY A 46 -9.22 -3.97 -15.59
CA GLY A 46 -9.37 -2.91 -14.60
C GLY A 46 -9.41 -3.33 -13.13
N LEU A 47 -10.17 -2.54 -12.36
CA LEU A 47 -10.44 -2.71 -10.94
C LEU A 47 -11.92 -3.08 -10.80
N ASP A 48 -12.21 -4.30 -10.35
CA ASP A 48 -13.58 -4.73 -10.07
C ASP A 48 -13.96 -4.30 -8.66
N ILE A 49 -14.94 -3.41 -8.52
CA ILE A 49 -15.26 -2.76 -7.25
C ILE A 49 -16.65 -3.15 -6.79
N HIS A 50 -16.81 -3.35 -5.48
CA HIS A 50 -18.10 -3.57 -4.85
C HIS A 50 -19.15 -2.50 -5.26
N LYS A 51 -20.39 -2.92 -5.56
CA LYS A 51 -21.45 -2.05 -6.10
C LYS A 51 -21.67 -0.75 -5.30
N LYS A 52 -21.63 -0.81 -3.97
CA LYS A 52 -21.76 0.39 -3.10
C LYS A 52 -20.59 1.38 -3.26
N ALA A 53 -19.38 0.90 -3.53
CA ALA A 53 -18.24 1.76 -3.82
C ALA A 53 -18.31 2.30 -5.25
N PHE A 54 -18.73 1.48 -6.23
CA PHE A 54 -18.93 1.93 -7.61
C PHE A 54 -19.94 3.08 -7.70
N ALA A 55 -21.05 3.02 -6.94
CA ALA A 55 -22.04 4.09 -6.90
C ALA A 55 -21.50 5.46 -6.41
N LYS A 56 -20.36 5.48 -5.70
CA LYS A 56 -19.67 6.72 -5.32
C LYS A 56 -18.75 7.27 -6.41
N LEU A 57 -18.46 6.46 -7.43
CA LEU A 57 -17.51 6.76 -8.51
C LEU A 57 -18.20 6.99 -9.85
N GLY A 58 -19.32 6.33 -10.12
CA GLY A 58 -19.93 6.28 -11.45
C GLY A 58 -21.45 6.07 -11.42
N ASP A 59 -22.07 6.17 -12.60
CA ASP A 59 -23.42 5.66 -12.77
C ASP A 59 -23.38 4.14 -12.90
N THR A 60 -24.02 3.43 -11.96
CA THR A 60 -24.05 1.96 -11.94
C THR A 60 -24.64 1.35 -13.20
N LEU A 61 -25.47 2.08 -13.96
CA LEU A 61 -26.05 1.60 -15.22
C LEU A 61 -25.04 1.63 -16.37
N SER A 62 -24.00 2.47 -16.29
CA SER A 62 -22.94 2.52 -17.31
C SER A 62 -22.04 1.30 -17.28
N GLY A 63 -22.01 0.54 -16.18
CA GLY A 63 -21.23 -0.69 -16.01
C GLY A 63 -19.70 -0.51 -15.96
N ASN A 64 -19.18 0.64 -16.37
CA ASN A 64 -17.78 1.02 -16.28
C ASN A 64 -17.64 2.51 -15.93
N VAL A 65 -16.48 2.88 -15.38
CA VAL A 65 -16.12 4.27 -15.10
C VAL A 65 -14.60 4.41 -15.13
N GLU A 66 -14.11 5.49 -15.72
CA GLU A 66 -12.68 5.82 -15.68
C GLU A 66 -12.28 6.25 -14.27
N VAL A 67 -11.25 5.62 -13.72
CA VAL A 67 -10.77 5.86 -12.36
C VAL A 67 -9.26 5.97 -12.31
N THR A 68 -8.76 6.71 -11.33
CA THR A 68 -7.39 6.61 -10.84
C THR A 68 -7.41 6.05 -9.43
N TRP A 69 -6.32 5.41 -9.01
CA TRP A 69 -6.22 4.89 -7.65
C TRP A 69 -4.79 4.98 -7.12
N GLN A 70 -4.68 5.03 -5.80
CA GLN A 70 -3.41 5.01 -5.08
C GLN A 70 -3.56 4.20 -3.79
N ILE A 71 -2.48 3.56 -3.35
CA ILE A 71 -2.44 2.90 -2.04
C ILE A 71 -2.62 3.95 -0.95
N THR A 72 -3.47 3.65 0.02
CA THR A 72 -3.78 4.51 1.16
C THR A 72 -3.86 3.69 2.44
N THR A 73 -3.95 4.37 3.57
CA THR A 73 -4.15 3.73 4.88
C THR A 73 -5.54 3.14 4.96
N CYS A 74 -5.65 1.91 5.46
CA CYS A 74 -6.95 1.31 5.73
C CYS A 74 -7.60 1.96 6.95
N PRO A 75 -8.92 2.24 6.93
CA PRO A 75 -9.65 2.86 8.04
C PRO A 75 -9.97 1.85 9.16
N GLU A 76 -9.06 0.92 9.43
CA GLU A 76 -9.22 -0.10 10.47
C GLU A 76 -9.13 0.54 11.86
N GLN A 77 -9.89 0.01 12.82
CA GLN A 77 -9.85 0.44 14.22
C GLN A 77 -9.24 -0.65 15.11
N GLY A 78 -8.55 -0.25 16.17
CA GLY A 78 -7.86 -1.16 17.08
C GLY A 78 -6.52 -1.67 16.56
N ASN A 79 -5.98 -2.66 17.27
CA ASN A 79 -4.65 -3.23 17.02
C ASN A 79 -4.68 -4.25 15.90
N ILE A 80 -3.50 -4.53 15.32
CA ILE A 80 -3.38 -5.62 14.36
C ILE A 80 -3.75 -6.95 14.99
N GLY A 81 -4.19 -7.89 14.16
CA GLY A 81 -4.52 -9.25 14.57
C GLY A 81 -3.66 -10.28 13.86
N TYR A 82 -3.51 -11.43 14.48
CA TYR A 82 -2.83 -12.60 13.96
C TYR A 82 -3.86 -13.73 13.85
N TYR A 83 -4.38 -13.92 12.64
CA TYR A 83 -5.31 -15.00 12.35
C TYR A 83 -4.55 -16.27 11.97
N TYR A 84 -4.78 -17.34 12.72
CA TYR A 84 -4.26 -18.67 12.40
C TYR A 84 -5.27 -19.44 11.57
N SER A 85 -4.87 -19.89 10.38
CA SER A 85 -5.73 -20.73 9.53
C SER A 85 -6.25 -21.97 10.28
N LYS A 86 -7.45 -22.45 9.93
CA LYS A 86 -7.96 -23.76 10.36
C LYS A 86 -7.00 -24.91 10.01
N SER A 87 -6.24 -24.77 8.94
CA SER A 87 -5.22 -25.75 8.53
C SER A 87 -3.90 -25.61 9.31
N SER A 88 -3.81 -24.70 10.28
CA SER A 88 -2.65 -24.59 11.16
C SER A 88 -2.69 -25.72 12.19
N PHE A 89 -1.55 -26.33 12.44
CA PHE A 89 -1.37 -27.34 13.48
C PHE A 89 -0.07 -27.09 14.21
N ALA A 90 0.20 -27.88 15.25
CA ALA A 90 1.34 -27.64 16.15
C ALA A 90 2.69 -27.53 15.43
N SER A 91 2.84 -28.14 14.26
CA SER A 91 4.12 -28.20 13.55
C SER A 91 4.17 -27.38 12.25
N GLU A 92 3.06 -26.74 11.84
CA GLU A 92 3.06 -25.70 10.80
C GLU A 92 1.98 -24.66 11.13
N LYS A 93 2.39 -23.40 11.31
CA LYS A 93 1.45 -22.30 11.57
C LYS A 93 1.34 -21.43 10.33
N ARG A 94 0.11 -21.23 9.86
CA ARG A 94 -0.22 -20.30 8.79
C ARG A 94 -0.90 -19.08 9.39
N VAL A 95 -0.15 -17.99 9.45
CA VAL A 95 -0.53 -16.75 10.14
C VAL A 95 -0.80 -15.66 9.12
N MET A 96 -2.00 -15.10 9.14
CA MET A 96 -2.34 -13.91 8.36
C MET A 96 -2.38 -12.73 9.32
N VAL A 97 -1.69 -11.65 8.95
CA VAL A 97 -1.78 -10.40 9.71
C VAL A 97 -3.02 -9.65 9.22
N VAL A 98 -3.97 -9.44 10.12
CA VAL A 98 -5.28 -8.85 9.83
C VAL A 98 -5.46 -7.54 10.60
N ASN A 99 -6.56 -6.84 10.33
CA ASN A 99 -6.89 -5.55 10.96
C ASN A 99 -5.74 -4.52 10.88
N THR A 100 -5.03 -4.49 9.75
CA THR A 100 -3.84 -3.65 9.57
C THR A 100 -4.19 -2.36 8.83
N LYS A 101 -3.68 -1.22 9.33
CA LYS A 101 -3.77 0.07 8.66
C LYS A 101 -2.85 0.19 7.44
N SER A 102 -1.81 -0.64 7.36
CA SER A 102 -0.80 -0.62 6.30
C SER A 102 -0.56 -2.01 5.73
N THR A 103 -0.18 -2.09 4.46
CA THR A 103 0.08 -3.39 3.82
C THR A 103 1.29 -4.04 4.46
N VAL A 104 1.15 -5.27 4.94
CA VAL A 104 2.27 -5.99 5.54
C VAL A 104 3.23 -6.41 4.43
N LYS A 105 4.51 -6.11 4.60
CA LYS A 105 5.61 -6.48 3.69
C LYS A 105 6.37 -7.70 4.21
N LYS A 106 6.66 -7.76 5.51
CA LYS A 106 7.36 -8.88 6.14
C LYS A 106 6.80 -9.18 7.52
N LEU A 107 6.86 -10.45 7.89
CA LEU A 107 6.63 -10.92 9.24
C LEU A 107 7.92 -11.58 9.73
N TYR A 108 8.27 -11.32 10.98
CA TYR A 108 9.37 -11.98 11.67
C TYR A 108 8.83 -12.59 12.95
N PHE A 109 9.40 -13.73 13.34
CA PHE A 109 9.09 -14.45 14.56
C PHE A 109 10.35 -14.53 15.45
N ARG A 110 10.18 -14.32 16.76
CA ARG A 110 11.28 -14.43 17.74
C ARG A 110 11.60 -15.88 18.08
N TYR A 111 12.82 -16.32 17.78
CA TYR A 111 13.34 -17.64 18.13
C TYR A 111 13.74 -17.71 19.60
N GLN A 112 13.98 -18.92 20.11
CA GLN A 112 14.40 -19.16 21.49
C GLN A 112 15.70 -18.44 21.87
N ASN A 113 16.57 -18.18 20.89
CA ASN A 113 17.80 -17.41 21.08
C ASN A 113 17.58 -15.89 21.14
N ASN A 114 16.32 -15.42 21.24
CA ASN A 114 15.88 -14.03 21.22
C ASN A 114 16.01 -13.29 19.87
N ASP A 115 16.42 -13.96 18.79
CA ASP A 115 16.51 -13.33 17.48
C ASP A 115 15.19 -13.37 16.71
N PHE A 116 14.86 -12.27 16.04
CA PHE A 116 13.77 -12.23 15.06
C PHE A 116 14.24 -12.76 13.71
N LYS A 117 13.68 -13.87 13.24
CA LYS A 117 13.92 -14.38 11.87
C LYS A 117 12.71 -14.19 10.99
N GLU A 118 12.96 -13.91 9.72
CA GLU A 118 11.92 -13.65 8.73
C GLU A 118 11.10 -14.92 8.47
N VAL A 119 9.78 -14.77 8.46
CA VAL A 119 8.83 -15.83 8.16
C VAL A 119 8.52 -15.82 6.67
N PHE A 120 8.52 -17.00 6.05
CA PHE A 120 8.21 -17.13 4.64
C PHE A 120 6.75 -16.77 4.36
N ARG A 121 6.49 -15.90 3.38
CA ARG A 121 5.13 -15.68 2.86
C ARG A 121 4.83 -16.69 1.76
N ALA A 122 3.73 -17.42 1.87
CA ALA A 122 3.29 -18.35 0.84
C ALA A 122 3.09 -17.62 -0.50
N LYS A 123 3.64 -18.15 -1.59
CA LYS A 123 3.64 -17.49 -2.92
C LYS A 123 2.68 -18.11 -3.94
N TYR A 124 2.02 -19.20 -3.59
CA TYR A 124 1.17 -19.96 -4.51
C TYR A 124 0.01 -20.57 -3.72
N ASN A 125 -1.22 -20.14 -4.00
CA ASN A 125 -2.36 -21.05 -3.82
C ASN A 125 -3.42 -20.62 -2.80
N SER A 126 -3.14 -19.72 -1.86
CA SER A 126 -4.11 -19.37 -0.82
C SER A 126 -3.60 -18.21 0.02
N ASN A 127 -4.36 -17.10 0.05
CA ASN A 127 -4.53 -16.12 1.13
C ASN A 127 -3.23 -15.64 1.81
N ASP A 128 -3.03 -14.33 1.90
CA ASP A 128 -1.91 -13.58 2.53
C ASP A 128 -1.28 -14.14 3.85
N PHE A 129 -0.78 -15.37 3.83
CA PHE A 129 -0.36 -16.17 4.97
C PHE A 129 1.16 -16.25 4.99
N PHE A 130 1.70 -16.04 6.18
CA PHE A 130 3.06 -16.35 6.55
C PHE A 130 3.11 -17.75 7.17
N VAL A 131 4.05 -18.56 6.70
CA VAL A 131 4.23 -19.94 7.12
C VAL A 131 5.42 -20.02 8.06
N ILE A 132 5.16 -20.37 9.30
CA ILE A 132 6.19 -20.67 10.31
C ILE A 132 6.43 -22.18 10.27
N PRO A 133 7.57 -22.64 9.72
CA PRO A 133 7.82 -24.05 9.50
C PRO A 133 8.27 -24.80 10.77
N TRP A 134 8.14 -26.11 10.68
CA TRP A 134 8.37 -27.23 11.61
C TRP A 134 9.57 -27.22 12.59
N ARG A 135 10.47 -26.23 12.60
CA ARG A 135 11.82 -26.51 13.12
C ARG A 135 12.03 -26.59 14.63
N ASP A 136 11.08 -26.17 15.48
CA ASP A 136 11.22 -26.31 16.93
C ASP A 136 9.88 -26.74 17.56
N ASP A 137 9.77 -28.03 17.88
CA ASP A 137 8.62 -28.71 18.51
C ASP A 137 8.30 -28.21 19.93
N GLN A 138 9.15 -27.38 20.53
CA GLN A 138 8.95 -26.81 21.87
C GLN A 138 8.23 -25.45 21.88
N ASN A 139 7.98 -24.82 20.72
CA ASN A 139 7.35 -23.50 20.63
C ASN A 139 5.84 -23.60 20.34
N LEU A 140 5.07 -23.96 21.37
CA LEU A 140 3.59 -23.93 21.38
C LEU A 140 3.03 -22.51 21.51
N GLY A 141 3.90 -21.50 21.61
CA GLY A 141 3.54 -20.13 21.93
C GLY A 141 3.56 -19.89 23.45
N PRO A 142 3.30 -18.66 23.88
CA PRO A 142 2.92 -17.54 23.04
C PRO A 142 4.11 -17.01 22.20
N TYR A 143 3.80 -16.30 21.12
CA TYR A 143 4.75 -15.86 20.10
C TYR A 143 4.96 -14.36 20.13
N ASP A 144 6.18 -13.94 19.79
CA ASP A 144 6.46 -12.54 19.52
C ASP A 144 6.68 -12.33 18.03
N PHE A 145 5.99 -11.33 17.50
CA PHE A 145 6.02 -10.99 16.09
C PHE A 145 6.53 -9.58 15.89
N LYS A 146 7.49 -9.44 14.98
CA LYS A 146 7.83 -8.15 14.39
C LYS A 146 7.20 -8.08 13.00
N VAL A 147 6.34 -7.09 12.80
CA VAL A 147 5.64 -6.87 11.54
C VAL A 147 6.24 -5.64 10.88
N VAL A 148 6.57 -5.74 9.58
CA VAL A 148 7.11 -4.64 8.79
C VAL A 148 6.16 -4.35 7.64
N ASP A 149 5.76 -3.09 7.49
CA ASP A 149 4.87 -2.67 6.41
C ASP A 149 5.62 -2.32 5.11
N ILE A 150 4.86 -2.00 4.05
CA ILE A 150 5.41 -1.59 2.75
C ILE A 150 6.21 -0.27 2.81
N TYR A 151 6.09 0.48 3.90
CA TYR A 151 6.83 1.72 4.16
C TYR A 151 8.06 1.50 5.06
N ASN A 152 8.36 0.25 5.41
CA ASN A 152 9.41 -0.17 6.33
C ASN A 152 9.22 0.32 7.78
N ASN A 153 8.02 0.75 8.15
CA ASN A 153 7.67 0.90 9.56
C ASN A 153 7.64 -0.49 10.19
N SER A 154 8.05 -0.61 11.45
CA SER A 154 7.97 -1.87 12.17
C SER A 154 7.30 -1.71 13.52
N ILE A 155 6.45 -2.68 13.85
CA ILE A 155 5.85 -2.86 15.17
C ILE A 155 6.23 -4.23 15.72
N ILE A 156 6.24 -4.36 17.04
CA ILE A 156 6.50 -5.62 17.73
C ILE A 156 5.35 -5.89 18.68
N ASP A 157 4.66 -7.00 18.48
CA ASP A 157 3.69 -7.52 19.42
C ASP A 157 4.24 -8.75 20.11
N ASN A 158 3.96 -8.85 21.41
CA ASN A 158 4.49 -9.92 22.26
C ASN A 158 3.35 -10.78 22.82
N ASN A 159 3.72 -11.98 23.25
CA ASN A 159 2.82 -12.91 23.94
C ASN A 159 1.54 -13.24 23.14
N ILE A 160 1.65 -13.41 21.82
CA ILE A 160 0.53 -13.77 20.95
C ILE A 160 0.23 -15.27 21.05
N GLY A 161 -0.98 -15.61 21.50
CA GLY A 161 -1.41 -17.00 21.65
C GLY A 161 -1.51 -17.76 20.32
N PHE A 162 -1.71 -19.07 20.42
CA PHE A 162 -1.93 -19.94 19.27
C PHE A 162 -3.16 -20.81 19.48
N LEU A 163 -4.09 -20.73 18.54
CA LEU A 163 -5.20 -21.65 18.39
C LEU A 163 -5.61 -21.64 16.93
N ALA A 164 -5.74 -22.81 16.31
CA ALA A 164 -6.17 -22.90 14.92
C ALA A 164 -7.56 -22.26 14.74
N ASN A 165 -7.80 -21.67 13.57
CA ASN A 165 -9.04 -20.97 13.25
C ASN A 165 -9.40 -19.83 14.22
N THR A 166 -8.41 -19.18 14.81
CA THR A 166 -8.59 -18.13 15.83
C THR A 166 -7.73 -16.92 15.52
N THR A 167 -8.25 -15.73 15.84
CA THR A 167 -7.52 -14.46 15.76
C THR A 167 -7.09 -14.01 17.14
N PHE A 168 -5.82 -13.68 17.31
CA PHE A 168 -5.28 -13.04 18.50
C PHE A 168 -4.88 -11.62 18.16
N TYR A 169 -5.36 -10.63 18.93
CA TYR A 169 -5.01 -9.23 18.71
C TYR A 169 -3.74 -8.87 19.46
N GLY A 170 -2.86 -8.12 18.80
CA GLY A 170 -1.65 -7.58 19.38
C GLY A 170 -1.90 -6.34 20.22
N GLN A 171 -0.80 -5.67 20.58
CA GLN A 171 -0.81 -4.44 21.37
C GLN A 171 -0.64 -3.19 20.49
N ASN A 172 -0.24 -3.34 19.22
CA ASN A 172 0.15 -2.24 18.35
C ASN A 172 -0.67 -2.14 17.07
N GLN A 173 -0.53 -0.98 16.41
CA GLN A 173 -1.06 -0.69 15.08
C GLN A 173 -0.06 0.20 14.33
N PHE A 174 -0.02 0.09 13.00
CA PHE A 174 0.74 1.05 12.19
C PHE A 174 0.12 2.45 12.26
N ILE A 175 0.96 3.48 12.33
CA ILE A 175 0.51 4.87 12.27
C ILE A 175 -0.04 5.16 10.86
N GLU A 176 -1.09 5.97 10.79
CA GLU A 176 -1.70 6.37 9.52
C GLU A 176 -0.69 7.15 8.66
N CYS A 177 -0.67 6.84 7.36
CA CYS A 177 0.26 7.50 6.43
C CYS A 177 -0.05 8.98 6.22
N ASP A 178 -1.24 9.44 6.62
CA ASP A 178 -1.66 10.83 6.52
C ASP A 178 -1.08 11.73 7.64
N VAL A 179 -0.33 11.15 8.59
CA VAL A 179 0.32 11.89 9.71
C VAL A 179 1.75 12.31 9.37
N ILE A 180 2.18 12.27 8.10
CA ILE A 180 3.37 13.01 7.70
C ILE A 180 3.03 14.49 7.81
N THR A 181 3.55 15.12 8.87
CA THR A 181 3.44 16.55 9.19
C THR A 181 3.23 17.40 7.96
N LYS A 182 2.06 18.05 7.88
CA LYS A 182 1.82 19.21 7.02
C LYS A 182 2.91 20.25 7.32
N THR A 183 4.03 20.20 6.63
CA THR A 183 4.95 21.31 6.53
C THR A 183 4.14 22.46 5.93
N LYS A 184 4.01 23.56 6.66
CA LYS A 184 3.33 24.78 6.25
C LYS A 184 4.02 25.40 5.02
N GLY A 185 3.83 24.81 3.85
CA GLY A 185 4.07 25.43 2.56
C GLY A 185 2.74 25.94 2.02
N LYS A 186 2.70 27.18 1.54
CA LYS A 186 1.53 27.78 0.91
C LYS A 186 1.21 26.97 -0.36
N PHE A 187 0.18 26.13 -0.33
CA PHE A 187 -0.27 25.38 -1.51
C PHE A 187 -0.93 26.35 -2.50
N ILE A 188 -0.34 26.50 -3.69
CA ILE A 188 -0.99 27.16 -4.82
C ILE A 188 -1.92 26.12 -5.48
N ASP A 189 -3.13 26.56 -5.84
CA ASP A 189 -4.27 25.73 -6.20
C ASP A 189 -3.95 24.71 -7.30
N LYS A 190 -4.45 23.47 -7.14
CA LYS A 190 -4.15 22.27 -7.96
C LYS A 190 -4.78 22.32 -9.36
N LYS A 191 -4.75 23.44 -10.06
CA LYS A 191 -5.20 23.50 -11.46
C LYS A 191 -4.11 22.89 -12.35
N GLY A 192 -4.33 21.65 -12.80
CA GLY A 192 -3.59 21.07 -13.92
C GLY A 192 -2.37 20.22 -13.59
N ILE A 193 -2.36 19.42 -12.52
CA ILE A 193 -1.37 18.33 -12.41
C ILE A 193 -2.12 17.05 -12.00
N LYS A 194 -2.33 16.16 -12.97
CA LYS A 194 -2.80 14.79 -12.73
C LYS A 194 -1.60 13.85 -12.66
N PHE A 195 -1.51 13.08 -11.59
CA PHE A 195 -0.44 12.10 -11.39
C PHE A 195 -1.00 10.68 -11.54
N GLU A 196 -0.34 9.88 -12.36
CA GLU A 196 -0.57 8.44 -12.45
C GLU A 196 0.61 7.75 -11.76
N ASN A 197 0.33 6.98 -10.71
CA ASN A 197 1.36 6.24 -10.00
C ASN A 197 1.94 5.15 -10.93
N PRO A 198 3.22 5.19 -11.30
CA PRO A 198 3.72 4.28 -12.30
C PRO A 198 4.18 2.96 -11.68
N MET A 199 3.33 1.93 -11.78
CA MET A 199 3.65 0.56 -11.35
C MET A 199 4.25 -0.31 -12.48
N SER A 200 5.16 0.22 -13.29
CA SER A 200 5.88 -0.61 -14.26
C SER A 200 7.36 -0.30 -14.24
N ARG A 201 8.19 -1.33 -14.55
CA ARG A 201 9.67 -1.39 -14.51
C ARG A 201 10.45 -0.18 -15.04
N ASN A 202 9.78 0.75 -15.71
CA ASN A 202 10.27 2.07 -16.11
C ASN A 202 9.21 3.10 -15.70
N GLY A 203 9.25 3.58 -14.45
CA GLY A 203 8.22 4.46 -13.93
C GLY A 203 8.03 5.70 -14.82
N SER A 204 6.82 6.19 -15.04
CA SER A 204 6.57 7.41 -15.81
C SER A 204 5.67 8.37 -15.07
N ILE A 205 5.99 9.66 -15.09
CA ILE A 205 5.06 10.70 -14.66
C ILE A 205 4.44 11.35 -15.87
N PHE A 206 3.12 11.47 -15.83
CA PHE A 206 2.41 12.38 -16.71
C PHE A 206 2.14 13.67 -15.94
N ILE A 207 2.44 14.82 -16.56
CA ILE A 207 2.04 16.13 -16.04
C ILE A 207 1.16 16.78 -17.10
N LYS A 208 -0.13 16.93 -16.80
CA LYS A 208 -1.10 17.59 -17.68
C LYS A 208 -1.51 18.93 -17.12
N THR A 209 -0.84 19.98 -17.57
CA THR A 209 -1.06 21.38 -17.17
C THR A 209 -1.59 22.23 -18.31
N ASP A 210 -2.44 23.18 -17.99
CA ASP A 210 -3.01 24.18 -18.91
C ASP A 210 -2.20 25.49 -18.94
N GLN A 211 -1.10 25.57 -18.17
CA GLN A 211 -0.24 26.74 -18.05
C GLN A 211 1.01 26.60 -18.91
N GLU A 212 1.32 27.59 -19.76
CA GLU A 212 2.61 27.69 -20.45
C GLU A 212 3.74 28.09 -19.48
N LYS A 213 4.23 27.15 -18.66
CA LYS A 213 5.33 27.38 -17.72
C LYS A 213 6.36 26.24 -17.75
N ARG A 214 7.64 26.59 -17.58
CA ARG A 214 8.71 25.63 -17.28
C ARG A 214 8.59 25.21 -15.82
N PHE A 215 8.58 23.89 -15.58
CA PHE A 215 8.59 23.32 -14.24
C PHE A 215 9.93 22.66 -13.97
N LYS A 216 10.34 22.62 -12.70
CA LYS A 216 11.42 21.75 -12.24
C LYS A 216 10.83 20.60 -11.46
N LEU A 217 11.20 19.39 -11.84
CA LEU A 217 10.86 18.18 -11.11
C LEU A 217 12.10 17.71 -10.36
N TYR A 218 11.89 17.46 -9.08
CA TYR A 218 12.85 16.85 -8.19
C TYR A 218 12.31 15.54 -7.69
N LEU A 219 13.19 14.55 -7.59
CA LEU A 219 12.92 13.33 -6.88
C LEU A 219 13.94 13.19 -5.76
N TYR A 220 13.45 13.02 -4.53
CA TYR A 220 14.29 12.84 -3.36
C TYR A 220 14.14 11.42 -2.80
N SER A 221 15.24 10.82 -2.36
CA SER A 221 15.22 9.61 -1.54
C SER A 221 14.56 9.93 -0.18
N LEU A 222 14.14 8.90 0.55
CA LEU A 222 13.65 9.08 1.93
C LEU A 222 14.72 9.63 2.90
N LYS A 223 16.00 9.56 2.53
CA LYS A 223 17.10 10.16 3.30
C LYS A 223 17.30 11.66 3.00
N GLY A 224 16.53 12.21 2.05
CA GLY A 224 16.63 13.60 1.60
C GLY A 224 17.60 13.80 0.43
N ASP A 225 18.24 12.75 -0.07
CA ASP A 225 19.17 12.85 -1.19
C ASP A 225 18.40 13.13 -2.47
N LYS A 226 18.83 14.12 -3.25
CA LYS A 226 18.25 14.40 -4.57
C LYS A 226 18.70 13.31 -5.55
N VAL A 227 17.78 12.46 -5.99
CA VAL A 227 18.06 11.35 -6.92
C VAL A 227 17.76 11.69 -8.38
N LEU A 228 16.93 12.70 -8.62
CA LEU A 228 16.66 13.23 -9.96
C LEU A 228 16.38 14.73 -9.89
N GLU A 229 16.86 15.45 -10.89
CA GLU A 229 16.47 16.82 -11.21
C GLU A 229 16.26 16.94 -12.72
N THR A 230 15.08 17.39 -13.15
CA THR A 230 14.81 17.60 -14.57
C THR A 230 13.88 18.79 -14.79
N ASN A 231 14.05 19.44 -15.95
CA ASN A 231 13.16 20.51 -16.39
C ASN A 231 12.04 19.89 -17.23
N LEU A 232 10.81 20.31 -16.99
CA LEU A 232 9.64 19.93 -17.77
C LEU A 232 9.08 21.16 -18.46
N GLU A 233 8.81 21.02 -19.76
CA GLU A 233 8.10 22.06 -20.52
C GLU A 233 6.61 21.75 -20.55
N SER A 234 5.80 22.80 -20.41
CA SER A 234 4.34 22.77 -20.42
C SER A 234 3.79 22.44 -21.80
N ASN A 235 3.80 21.15 -22.12
CA ASN A 235 3.33 20.52 -23.36
C ASN A 235 3.96 19.12 -23.53
N ALA A 236 4.87 18.70 -22.63
CA ALA A 236 5.55 17.44 -22.75
C ALA A 236 4.68 16.23 -22.36
N LYS A 237 4.54 15.34 -23.34
CA LYS A 237 4.09 13.93 -23.23
C LYS A 237 4.80 13.22 -22.06
N LYS A 238 4.13 12.16 -21.55
CA LYS A 238 4.62 11.15 -20.58
C LYS A 238 6.15 11.18 -20.37
N TYR A 239 6.59 11.71 -19.23
CA TYR A 239 8.00 11.72 -18.85
C TYR A 239 8.36 10.38 -18.23
N LEU A 240 9.25 9.63 -18.87
CA LEU A 240 9.71 8.33 -18.41
C LEU A 240 10.93 8.51 -17.51
N PHE A 241 10.85 8.03 -16.27
CA PHE A 241 12.02 7.82 -15.45
C PHE A 241 12.79 6.62 -15.99
N LYS A 242 13.98 6.91 -16.54
CA LYS A 242 14.96 5.88 -16.86
C LYS A 242 15.91 5.75 -15.67
N GLU A 243 16.31 4.51 -15.37
CA GLU A 243 17.43 4.23 -14.45
C GLU A 243 17.20 4.60 -12.98
N ILE A 244 15.95 4.84 -12.56
CA ILE A 244 15.63 5.02 -11.14
C ILE A 244 15.35 3.66 -10.51
N GLN A 245 16.06 3.35 -9.42
CA GLN A 245 15.86 2.12 -8.68
C GLN A 245 14.43 2.03 -8.11
N ALA A 246 13.95 0.81 -7.93
CA ALA A 246 12.70 0.58 -7.22
C ALA A 246 12.83 1.10 -5.77
N GLY A 247 11.89 1.94 -5.34
CA GLY A 247 12.02 2.63 -4.07
C GLY A 247 10.90 3.60 -3.79
N ILE A 248 10.94 4.17 -2.59
CA ILE A 248 10.05 5.25 -2.16
C ILE A 248 10.81 6.56 -2.28
N TYR A 249 10.14 7.55 -2.86
CA TYR A 249 10.68 8.85 -3.15
C TYR A 249 9.70 9.96 -2.79
N ILE A 250 10.22 11.16 -2.62
CA ILE A 250 9.44 12.39 -2.56
C ILE A 250 9.57 13.10 -3.90
N LEU A 251 8.47 13.20 -4.62
CA LEU A 251 8.36 13.97 -5.85
C LEU A 251 8.02 15.41 -5.49
N SER A 252 8.86 16.35 -5.92
CA SER A 252 8.60 17.77 -5.77
C SER A 252 8.60 18.48 -7.13
N VAL A 253 7.51 19.18 -7.44
CA VAL A 253 7.37 19.95 -8.69
C VAL A 253 7.32 21.43 -8.36
N TRP A 254 8.16 22.21 -9.03
CA TRP A 254 8.36 23.63 -8.80
C TRP A 254 8.09 24.43 -10.07
N ASN A 255 7.63 25.67 -9.93
CA ASN A 255 7.69 26.71 -10.97
C ASN A 255 8.50 27.91 -10.45
N SER A 256 8.45 29.02 -11.19
CA SER A 256 9.04 30.31 -10.80
C SER A 256 8.46 30.91 -9.50
N GLU A 257 7.29 30.47 -9.06
CA GLU A 257 6.58 30.98 -7.87
C GLU A 257 6.77 30.09 -6.63
N GLY A 258 7.30 28.87 -6.79
CA GLY A 258 7.62 27.96 -5.70
C GLY A 258 7.17 26.52 -5.93
N VAL A 259 6.99 25.78 -4.83
CA VAL A 259 6.54 24.37 -4.84
C VAL A 259 5.05 24.32 -5.18
N ILE A 260 4.70 23.51 -6.19
CA ILE A 260 3.33 23.28 -6.64
C ILE A 260 2.84 21.90 -6.19
N LEU A 261 3.74 20.92 -6.21
CA LEU A 261 3.45 19.54 -5.82
C LEU A 261 4.56 19.05 -4.91
N ASN A 262 4.16 18.39 -3.83
CA ASN A 262 5.07 17.64 -2.98
C ASN A 262 4.35 16.38 -2.54
N GLU A 263 4.59 15.28 -3.23
CA GLU A 263 3.84 14.04 -3.08
C GLU A 263 4.79 12.85 -2.99
N LYS A 264 4.37 11.83 -2.26
CA LYS A 264 5.10 10.57 -2.16
C LYS A 264 4.91 9.78 -3.45
N LEU A 265 6.01 9.29 -4.01
CA LEU A 265 6.03 8.44 -5.20
C LEU A 265 6.70 7.11 -4.88
N ILE A 266 6.11 6.01 -5.35
CA ILE A 266 6.69 4.66 -5.25
C ILE A 266 7.03 4.22 -6.68
N ILE A 267 8.31 3.95 -6.92
CA ILE A 267 8.81 3.40 -8.20
C ILE A 267 9.08 1.91 -7.98
N GLN A 268 8.63 1.06 -8.91
CA GLN A 268 8.77 -0.41 -8.85
C GLN A 268 9.57 -0.97 -10.01
#